data_AF-D7E8E9-F1
#
_entry.id   AF-D7E8E9-F1
#
_cell.length_a   1.000
_cell.length_b   1.000
_cell.length_c   1.000
_cell.angle_alpha   90.00
_cell.angle_beta   90.00
_cell.angle_gamma   90.00
#
_symmetry.space_group_name_H-M   'P 1'
#
loop_
_entity.id
_entity.type
_entity.pdbx_description
1 polymer ?
#
loop_
_entity_poly.entity_id
_entity_poly.type
_entity_poly.pdbx_seq_one_letter_code
_entity_poly.pdbx_strand_id
1 'polypeptide(L)' 'MKSLEICPVCKSQLINREYKIQICNVCGYWTIKGTARLDPAMIFT' A
#
# COMPACT_ATOMS: atom_id res chain seq x y z
N MET A 1 -1.90 -13.97 -5.10
CA MET A 1 -1.32 -12.61 -5.21
C MET A 1 -1.58 -11.88 -3.89
N LYS A 2 -0.54 -11.58 -3.09
CA LYS A 2 -0.65 -10.95 -1.76
C LYS A 2 -1.02 -9.47 -1.94
N SER A 3 -2.29 -9.12 -1.72
CA SER A 3 -2.68 -7.72 -1.57
C SER A 3 -2.05 -7.18 -0.29
N LEU A 4 -1.54 -5.94 -0.29
CA LEU A 4 -1.14 -5.26 0.94
C LEU A 4 -2.40 -4.96 1.74
N GLU A 5 -2.86 -5.94 2.52
CA GLU A 5 -4.00 -5.80 3.42
C GLU A 5 -3.58 -5.11 4.73
N ILE A 6 -2.29 -4.89 4.94
CA ILE A 6 -1.69 -4.38 6.16
C ILE A 6 -1.02 -3.03 5.89
N CYS A 7 -1.34 -2.04 6.72
CA CYS A 7 -0.75 -0.72 6.70
C CYS A 7 0.74 -0.79 7.09
N PRO A 8 1.67 -0.26 6.28
CA PRO A 8 3.09 -0.30 6.58
C PRO A 8 3.50 0.58 7.77
N VAL A 9 2.65 1.53 8.17
CA VAL A 9 2.94 2.49 9.25
C VAL A 9 2.54 1.92 10.61
N CYS A 10 1.27 1.54 10.76
CA CYS A 10 0.72 1.14 12.06
C CYS A 10 0.36 -0.35 12.15
N LYS A 11 0.62 -1.12 11.08
CA LYS A 11 0.30 -2.56 10.97
C LYS A 11 -1.20 -2.90 11.10
N SER A 12 -2.09 -1.90 11.07
CA SER A 12 -3.54 -2.11 11.03
C SER A 12 -4.01 -2.49 9.63
N GLN A 13 -5.23 -3.00 9.50
CA GLN A 13 -5.77 -3.35 8.19
C GLN A 13 -6.03 -2.11 7.33
N LEU A 14 -5.72 -2.23 6.04
CA LEU A 14 -6.04 -1.24 5.01
C LEU A 14 -7.44 -1.52 4.46
N ILE A 15 -8.28 -0.49 4.42
CA ILE A 15 -9.65 -0.55 3.93
C ILE A 15 -9.66 -0.09 2.46
N ASN A 16 -10.34 -0.83 1.59
CA ASN A 16 -10.55 -0.39 0.21
C ASN A 16 -11.67 0.66 0.20
N ARG A 17 -11.38 1.86 -0.32
CA ARG A 17 -12.42 2.89 -0.49
C ARG A 17 -12.99 2.92 -1.91
N GLU A 18 -12.15 3.12 -2.92
CA GLU A 18 -12.66 3.33 -4.28
C GLU A 18 -11.63 2.98 -5.35
N TYR A 19 -12.06 2.31 -6.42
CA TYR A 19 -11.24 1.78 -7.52
C TYR A 19 -10.06 0.93 -7.07
N LYS A 20 -8.98 1.62 -6.70
CA LYS A 20 -7.68 1.08 -6.33
C LYS A 20 -7.17 1.73 -5.06
N ILE A 21 -7.88 2.64 -4.40
CA ILE A 21 -7.36 3.32 -3.21
C ILE A 21 -7.62 2.47 -1.97
N GLN A 22 -6.55 2.19 -1.25
CA GLN A 22 -6.55 1.58 0.07
C GLN A 22 -6.16 2.64 1.11
N ILE A 23 -6.93 2.79 2.17
CA ILE A 23 -6.69 3.75 3.25
C ILE A 23 -6.71 3.06 4.61
N CYS A 24 -5.83 3.48 5.50
CA CYS A 24 -5.79 3.04 6.88
C CYS A 24 -6.65 3.97 7.72
N ASN A 25 -7.68 3.44 8.37
CA ASN A 25 -8.54 4.22 9.26
C ASN A 25 -7.92 4.51 10.63
N VAL A 26 -6.73 3.95 10.92
CA VAL A 26 -6.04 4.15 12.21
C VAL A 26 -5.06 5.32 12.13
N CYS A 27 -4.19 5.35 11.11
CA CYS A 27 -3.17 6.38 10.96
C CYS A 27 -3.39 7.32 9.77
N GLY A 28 -4.42 7.10 8.95
CA GLY A 28 -4.70 7.90 7.76
C GLY A 28 -3.81 7.60 6.55
N TYR A 29 -2.87 6.64 6.64
CA TYR A 29 -2.04 6.23 5.51
C TYR A 29 -2.90 5.74 4.34
N TRP A 30 -2.64 6.21 3.12
CA TRP A 30 -3.34 5.76 1.92
C TRP A 30 -2.36 5.33 0.83
N THR A 31 -2.78 4.40 -0.01
CA THR A 31 -2.00 3.83 -1.10
C THR A 31 -2.91 3.37 -2.24
N ILE A 32 -2.34 3.10 -3.41
CA ILE A 32 -3.09 2.64 -4.58
C ILE A 32 -2.75 1.16 -4.84
N LYS A 33 -3.75 0.30 -4.68
CA LYS A 33 -3.79 -1.12 -5.06
C LYS A 33 -3.32 -1.28 -6.50
N GLY A 34 -2.19 -1.96 -6.68
CA GLY A 34 -1.54 -2.15 -7.97
C GLY A 34 -0.38 -1.19 -8.27
N THR A 35 -0.10 -0.19 -7.43
CA THR A 35 1.20 0.53 -7.44
C THR A 35 2.21 -0.09 -6.48
N ALA A 36 1.98 -1.34 -6.07
CA ALA A 36 3.00 -2.11 -5.38
C ALA A 36 4.15 -2.39 -6.36
N ARG A 37 5.26 -1.68 -6.14
CA ARG A 37 6.55 -1.64 -6.86
C ARG A 37 6.61 -0.69 -8.06
N LEU A 38 6.93 0.57 -7.78
CA LEU A 38 8.22 1.06 -8.29
C LEU A 38 9.25 0.32 -7.43
N ASP A 39 9.79 -0.81 -7.91
CA ASP A 39 11.14 -1.14 -7.47
C ASP A 39 11.94 0.14 -7.76
N PRO A 40 12.66 0.74 -6.80
CA PRO A 40 13.79 1.53 -7.23
C PRO A 40 14.55 0.59 -8.14
N ALA A 41 14.66 0.92 -9.44
CA ALA A 41 15.58 0.22 -10.30
C ALA A 41 16.90 0.28 -9.54
N MET A 42 17.28 -0.83 -8.92
CA MET A 42 18.57 -0.95 -8.27
C MET A 42 19.49 -0.97 -9.47
N ILE A 43 19.94 0.22 -9.86
CA ILE A 43 21.03 0.42 -10.80
C ILE A 43 22.22 -0.19 -10.05
N PHE A 44 22.39 -1.50 -10.21
CA PHE A 44 23.66 -2.13 -9.94
C PHE A 44 24.61 -1.53 -10.98
N THR A 45 25.49 -0.67 -10.47
CA THR A 45 26.64 -0.11 -11.19
C THR A 45 27.58 -1.20 -11.71
#